data_AF-A0A177PJZ9-F1
#
_entry.id   AF-A0A177PJZ9-F1
#
_cell.length_a   1.000
_cell.length_b   1.000
_cell.length_c   1.000
_cell.angle_alpha   90.00
_cell.angle_beta   90.00
_cell.angle_gamma   90.00
#
_symmetry.space_group_name_H-M   'P 1'
#
loop_
_entity.id
_entity.type
_entity.pdbx_description
1 polymer ?
#
loop_
_entity_poly.entity_id
_entity_poly.type
_entity_poly.pdbx_seq_one_letter_code
_entity_poly.pdbx_strand_id
1 'polypeptide(L)'
;MTNATYTETINQAAADNPNAGIDTSLAGKNDPANQAWGAAQYEYNGATYLQENGVDNPTFTDVRGYYQFGPSNSVDLANARNGDNLEAIVRLSPQAMAANGITPTTTVGDWRQSIANRVGPSAGQTVLN
;
A
#
# COMPACT_ATOMS: atom_id res chain seq x y z
N MET A 1 10.55 -0.64 1.13
CA MET A 1 10.58 0.55 0.27
C MET A 1 11.92 0.66 -0.46
N THR A 2 11.92 0.87 -1.78
CA THR A 2 13.17 1.09 -2.55
C THR A 2 13.83 2.42 -2.15
N ASN A 3 15.07 2.67 -2.59
CA ASN A 3 15.68 3.99 -2.35
C ASN A 3 14.95 5.09 -3.11
N ALA A 4 14.51 4.84 -4.35
CA ALA A 4 13.75 5.80 -5.14
C ALA A 4 12.43 6.18 -4.45
N THR A 5 11.64 5.18 -4.05
CA THR A 5 10.36 5.40 -3.36
C THR A 5 10.55 6.10 -2.00
N TYR A 6 11.60 5.76 -1.25
CA TYR A 6 11.92 6.48 -0.01
C TYR A 6 12.25 7.95 -0.27
N THR A 7 13.15 8.24 -1.23
CA THR A 7 13.53 9.61 -1.57
C THR A 7 12.32 10.42 -2.04
N GLU A 8 11.43 9.85 -2.84
CA GLU A 8 10.22 10.53 -3.28
C GLU A 8 9.30 10.87 -2.10
N THR A 9 8.94 9.87 -1.29
CA THR A 9 7.98 10.02 -0.19
C THR A 9 8.51 10.89 0.95
N ILE A 10 9.79 10.80 1.29
CA ILE A 10 10.36 11.60 2.37
C ILE A 10 10.47 13.09 1.99
N ASN A 11 10.72 13.40 0.71
CA ASN A 11 10.73 14.78 0.22
C ASN A 11 9.33 15.40 0.22
N GLN A 12 8.32 14.63 -0.17
CA GLN A 12 6.91 15.06 -0.07
C GLN A 12 6.52 15.28 1.39
N ALA A 13 6.82 14.32 2.28
CA ALA A 13 6.53 14.45 3.70
C ALA A 13 7.17 15.70 4.31
N ALA A 14 8.43 16.00 3.97
CA ALA A 14 9.14 17.20 4.40
C ALA A 14 8.55 18.50 3.83
N ALA A 15 8.08 18.48 2.59
CA ALA A 15 7.42 19.62 1.98
C ALA A 15 6.07 19.94 2.66
N ASP A 16 5.29 18.90 2.97
CA ASP A 16 3.99 19.02 3.63
C ASP A 16 4.14 19.33 5.14
N ASN A 17 5.28 18.99 5.75
CA ASN A 17 5.56 19.16 7.17
C ASN A 17 6.91 19.88 7.41
N PRO A 18 7.05 21.16 7.00
CA PRO A 18 8.35 21.86 6.96
C PRO A 18 9.04 22.03 8.32
N ASN A 19 8.30 21.91 9.43
CA ASN A 19 8.81 22.08 10.79
C ASN A 19 9.05 20.74 11.53
N ALA A 20 8.86 19.60 10.86
CA ALA A 20 8.94 18.28 11.49
C ALA A 20 10.38 17.76 11.66
N GLY A 21 11.38 18.45 11.10
CA GLY A 21 12.80 18.07 11.23
C GLY A 21 13.17 16.80 10.47
N ILE A 22 12.46 16.52 9.36
CA ILE A 22 12.64 15.31 8.55
C ILE A 22 13.99 15.36 7.81
N ASP A 23 14.83 14.33 7.99
CA ASP A 23 16.06 14.16 7.21
C ASP A 23 15.72 13.43 5.89
N THR A 24 15.74 14.19 4.79
CA THR A 24 15.41 13.68 3.45
C THR A 24 16.55 12.94 2.78
N SER A 25 17.72 12.84 3.41
CA SER A 25 18.85 12.09 2.87
C SER A 25 18.63 10.57 2.94
N LEU A 26 19.34 9.83 2.09
CA LEU A 26 19.34 8.36 2.16
C LEU A 26 19.95 7.82 3.47
N ALA A 27 20.81 8.60 4.14
CA ALA A 27 21.34 8.22 5.45
C ALA A 27 20.22 8.20 6.51
N GLY A 28 19.30 9.17 6.43
CA GLY A 28 18.11 9.27 7.25
C GLY A 28 17.16 8.07 7.12
N LYS A 29 17.27 7.25 6.07
CA LYS A 29 16.40 6.07 5.85
C LYS A 29 16.46 5.04 6.97
N ASN A 30 17.55 4.98 7.73
CA ASN A 30 17.68 4.05 8.84
C ASN A 30 17.11 4.62 10.16
N ASP A 31 16.74 5.90 10.18
CA ASP A 31 16.04 6.51 11.30
C ASP A 31 14.57 6.06 11.31
N PRO A 32 14.08 5.46 12.42
CA PRO A 32 12.69 5.00 12.52
C PRO A 32 11.65 6.11 12.30
N ALA A 33 11.94 7.35 12.72
CA ALA A 33 11.03 8.48 12.54
C ALA A 33 10.92 8.85 11.05
N ASN A 34 12.03 8.89 10.32
CA ASN A 34 11.99 9.13 8.87
C ASN A 34 11.32 7.98 8.11
N GLN A 35 11.53 6.72 8.55
CA GLN A 35 10.78 5.59 7.97
C GLN A 35 9.28 5.75 8.18
N ALA A 36 8.85 6.19 9.36
CA ALA A 36 7.44 6.44 9.64
C ALA A 36 6.88 7.57 8.76
N TRP A 37 7.61 8.69 8.60
CA TRP A 37 7.22 9.78 7.71
C TRP A 37 7.09 9.34 6.26
N GLY A 38 8.10 8.66 5.72
CA GLY A 38 8.05 8.17 4.33
C GLY A 38 6.95 7.13 4.13
N ALA A 39 6.73 6.23 5.10
CA ALA A 39 5.65 5.25 5.03
C ALA A 39 4.26 5.91 5.10
N ALA A 40 4.05 6.85 6.02
CA ALA A 40 2.79 7.58 6.16
C ALA A 40 2.48 8.37 4.88
N GLN A 41 3.48 9.04 4.29
CA GLN A 41 3.30 9.73 3.01
C GLN A 41 2.98 8.76 1.87
N TYR A 42 3.63 7.60 1.84
CA TYR A 42 3.31 6.57 0.85
C TYR A 42 1.87 6.09 0.98
N GLU A 43 1.41 5.84 2.21
CA GLU A 43 0.03 5.43 2.49
C GLU A 43 -0.97 6.52 2.11
N TYR A 44 -0.65 7.78 2.41
CA TYR A 44 -1.44 8.95 1.99
C TYR A 44 -1.58 9.04 0.46
N ASN A 45 -0.48 8.88 -0.28
CA ASN A 45 -0.50 8.90 -1.74
C ASN A 45 -1.34 7.76 -2.32
N GLY A 46 -1.19 6.54 -1.78
CA GLY A 46 -1.97 5.38 -2.22
C GLY A 46 -3.46 5.55 -1.96
N ALA A 47 -3.83 6.04 -0.79
CA ALA A 47 -5.22 6.30 -0.44
C ALA A 47 -5.83 7.43 -1.28
N THR A 48 -5.09 8.51 -1.51
CA THR A 48 -5.53 9.63 -2.36
C THR A 48 -5.77 9.14 -3.78
N TYR A 49 -4.83 8.37 -4.34
CA TYR A 49 -4.99 7.75 -5.66
C TYR A 49 -6.25 6.88 -5.73
N LEU A 50 -6.51 6.05 -4.71
CA LEU A 50 -7.70 5.20 -4.66
C LEU A 50 -9.00 6.03 -4.63
N GLN A 51 -9.08 7.09 -3.82
CA GLN A 51 -10.23 7.98 -3.78
C GLN A 51 -10.46 8.70 -5.13
N GLU A 52 -9.40 9.24 -5.73
CA GLU A 52 -9.45 9.89 -7.04
C GLU A 52 -9.93 8.94 -8.16
N ASN A 53 -9.78 7.63 -7.96
CA ASN A 53 -10.22 6.59 -8.89
C ASN A 53 -11.49 5.86 -8.42
N GLY A 54 -12.28 6.47 -7.52
CA GLY A 54 -13.63 6.03 -7.18
C GLY A 54 -13.74 4.97 -6.08
N VAL A 55 -12.67 4.72 -5.32
CA VAL A 55 -12.72 3.89 -4.11
C VAL A 55 -13.01 4.78 -2.90
N ASP A 56 -14.26 4.77 -2.45
CA ASP A 56 -14.68 5.54 -1.28
C ASP A 56 -14.07 4.97 0.01
N ASN A 57 -13.58 5.85 0.90
CA ASN A 57 -13.05 5.52 2.23
C ASN A 57 -12.01 4.37 2.23
N PRO A 58 -10.92 4.48 1.46
CA PRO A 58 -9.94 3.41 1.31
C PRO A 58 -9.40 2.95 2.66
N THR A 59 -9.38 1.64 2.86
CA THR A 59 -8.89 1.00 4.08
C THR A 59 -7.38 0.77 4.02
N PHE A 60 -6.79 0.43 5.17
CA PHE A 60 -5.40 -0.05 5.21
C PHE A 60 -5.16 -1.20 4.22
N THR A 61 -6.11 -2.13 4.12
CA THR A 61 -5.97 -3.27 3.18
C THR A 61 -5.97 -2.82 1.73
N ASP A 62 -6.74 -1.80 1.36
CA ASP A 62 -6.75 -1.27 -0.02
C ASP A 62 -5.43 -0.60 -0.37
N VAL A 63 -4.90 0.23 0.54
CA VAL A 63 -3.56 0.83 0.39
C VAL A 63 -2.46 -0.22 0.39
N ARG A 64 -2.63 -1.31 1.15
CA ARG A 64 -1.71 -2.45 1.09
C ARG A 64 -1.73 -3.10 -0.30
N GLY A 65 -2.89 -3.16 -0.94
CA GLY A 65 -3.04 -3.57 -2.35
C GLY A 65 -2.27 -2.65 -3.30
N TYR A 66 -2.40 -1.33 -3.13
CA TYR A 66 -1.62 -0.32 -3.85
C TYR A 66 -0.10 -0.54 -3.71
N TYR A 67 0.38 -0.73 -2.47
CA TYR A 67 1.79 -1.00 -2.22
C TYR A 67 2.28 -2.29 -2.90
N GLN A 68 1.49 -3.36 -2.79
CA GLN A 68 1.91 -4.70 -3.17
C GLN A 68 1.80 -4.96 -4.68
N PHE A 69 0.76 -4.42 -5.31
CA PHE A 69 0.39 -4.72 -6.70
C PHE A 69 0.44 -3.51 -7.64
N GLY A 70 0.75 -2.34 -7.09
CA GLY A 70 0.85 -1.08 -7.82
C GLY A 70 -0.50 -0.39 -8.06
N PRO A 71 -0.47 0.88 -8.51
CA PRO A 71 -1.67 1.72 -8.65
C PRO A 71 -2.73 1.08 -9.55
N SER A 72 -2.35 0.65 -10.76
CA SER A 72 -3.29 0.19 -11.79
C SER A 72 -4.15 -0.99 -11.35
N ASN A 73 -3.59 -1.91 -10.56
CA ASN A 73 -4.31 -3.10 -10.09
C ASN A 73 -5.05 -2.86 -8.77
N SER A 74 -4.70 -1.81 -8.03
CA SER A 74 -5.21 -1.57 -6.69
C SER A 74 -6.67 -1.13 -6.67
N VAL A 75 -7.12 -0.40 -7.69
CA VAL A 75 -8.53 0.02 -7.83
C VAL A 75 -9.42 -1.20 -8.11
N ASP A 76 -9.00 -2.06 -9.04
CA ASP A 76 -9.71 -3.31 -9.34
C ASP A 76 -9.76 -4.21 -8.10
N LEU A 77 -8.66 -4.31 -7.36
CA LEU A 77 -8.57 -5.10 -6.14
C LEU A 77 -9.44 -4.56 -5.00
N ALA A 78 -9.47 -3.24 -4.80
CA ALA A 78 -10.32 -2.62 -3.78
C ALA A 78 -11.82 -2.91 -4.06
N ASN A 79 -12.23 -2.86 -5.33
CA ASN A 79 -13.61 -3.12 -5.75
C ASN A 79 -13.96 -4.62 -5.87
N ALA A 80 -12.98 -5.51 -5.86
CA ALA A 80 -13.20 -6.94 -6.03
C ALA A 80 -13.91 -7.59 -4.83
N ARG A 81 -14.69 -8.62 -5.12
CA ARG A 81 -15.38 -9.45 -4.12
C ARG A 81 -14.42 -10.47 -3.55
N ASN A 82 -14.67 -10.90 -2.31
CA ASN A 82 -13.81 -11.88 -1.63
C ASN A 82 -13.68 -13.22 -2.37
N GLY A 83 -14.69 -13.62 -3.15
CA GLY A 83 -14.63 -14.86 -3.95
C GLY A 83 -13.92 -14.74 -5.29
N ASP A 84 -13.53 -13.53 -5.69
CA ASP A 84 -12.89 -13.31 -6.99
C ASP A 84 -11.47 -13.88 -6.98
N ASN A 85 -11.03 -14.35 -8.15
CA ASN A 85 -9.68 -14.88 -8.33
C ASN A 85 -8.66 -13.74 -8.27
N LEU A 86 -7.68 -13.83 -7.37
CA LEU A 86 -6.72 -12.75 -7.17
C LEU A 86 -5.77 -12.59 -8.37
N GLU A 87 -5.34 -13.68 -9.00
CA GLU A 87 -4.44 -13.67 -10.16
C GLU A 87 -5.03 -12.88 -11.33
N ALA A 88 -6.33 -13.06 -11.58
CA ALA A 88 -7.05 -12.37 -12.64
C ALA A 88 -7.07 -10.83 -12.45
N ILE A 89 -6.96 -10.37 -11.20
CA ILE A 89 -7.00 -8.96 -10.82
C ILE A 89 -5.60 -8.36 -10.84
N VAL A 90 -4.63 -8.98 -10.15
CA VAL A 90 -3.30 -8.35 -9.95
C VAL A 90 -2.36 -8.52 -11.14
N ARG A 91 -2.67 -9.46 -12.06
CA ARG A 91 -1.99 -9.64 -13.36
C ARG A 91 -0.46 -9.63 -13.29
N LEU A 92 0.09 -10.16 -12.19
CA LEU A 92 1.52 -10.27 -11.99
C LEU A 92 2.10 -11.39 -12.86
N SER A 93 3.42 -11.35 -13.10
CA SER A 93 4.10 -12.49 -13.71
C SER A 93 4.02 -13.72 -12.79
N PRO A 94 4.09 -14.95 -13.31
CA PRO A 94 4.07 -16.16 -12.48
C PRO A 94 5.13 -16.17 -11.37
N GLN A 95 6.32 -15.62 -11.64
CA GLN A 95 7.37 -15.48 -10.63
C GLN A 95 6.99 -14.49 -9.53
N ALA A 96 6.40 -13.35 -9.90
CA ALA A 96 5.95 -12.35 -8.93
C ALA A 96 4.73 -12.85 -8.12
N MET A 97 3.83 -13.62 -8.73
CA MET A 97 2.74 -14.31 -8.03
C MET A 97 3.28 -15.25 -6.94
N ALA A 98 4.22 -16.13 -7.32
CA ALA A 98 4.84 -17.08 -6.38
C ALA A 98 5.60 -16.37 -5.24
N ALA A 99 6.33 -15.30 -5.55
CA ALA A 99 7.05 -14.51 -4.54
C ALA A 99 6.11 -13.82 -3.53
N ASN A 100 4.85 -13.57 -3.91
CA ASN A 100 3.82 -13.03 -3.04
C ASN A 100 2.97 -14.11 -2.35
N GLY A 101 3.31 -15.40 -2.54
CA GLY A 101 2.57 -16.53 -1.99
C GLY A 101 1.18 -16.72 -2.62
N ILE A 102 0.97 -16.19 -3.82
CA ILE A 102 -0.31 -16.27 -4.53
C ILE A 102 -0.28 -17.47 -5.47
N THR A 103 -1.28 -18.34 -5.32
CA THR A 103 -1.51 -19.51 -6.18
C THR A 103 -2.68 -19.25 -7.14
N PRO A 104 -2.86 -20.06 -8.20
CA PRO A 104 -3.99 -19.91 -9.12
C PRO A 104 -5.37 -20.03 -8.49
N THR A 105 -5.46 -20.58 -7.28
CA THR A 105 -6.71 -20.72 -6.52
C THR A 105 -6.87 -19.69 -5.40
N THR A 106 -5.89 -18.80 -5.21
CA THR A 106 -5.96 -17.79 -4.15
C THR A 106 -7.05 -16.78 -4.49
N THR A 107 -7.99 -16.59 -3.57
CA THR A 107 -9.05 -15.59 -3.72
C THR A 107 -8.61 -14.24 -3.15
N VAL A 108 -9.32 -13.18 -3.53
CA VAL A 108 -9.15 -11.86 -2.91
C VAL A 108 -9.41 -11.94 -1.39
N GLY A 109 -10.40 -12.74 -0.97
CA GLY A 109 -10.73 -12.96 0.43
C GLY A 109 -9.59 -13.61 1.21
N ASP A 110 -8.93 -14.62 0.63
CA ASP A 110 -7.77 -15.28 1.24
C ASP A 110 -6.63 -14.28 1.46
N TRP A 111 -6.36 -13.43 0.47
CA TRP A 111 -5.35 -12.39 0.58
C TRP A 111 -5.73 -11.33 1.63
N ARG A 112 -6.95 -10.78 1.61
CA ARG A 112 -7.42 -9.81 2.62
C ARG A 112 -7.33 -10.40 4.03
N GLN A 113 -7.75 -11.65 4.21
CA GLN A 113 -7.63 -12.35 5.48
C GLN A 113 -6.17 -12.53 5.90
N SER A 114 -5.27 -12.81 4.96
CA SER A 114 -3.83 -12.90 5.26
C SER A 114 -3.25 -11.56 5.75
N ILE A 115 -3.75 -10.43 5.24
CA ILE A 115 -3.37 -9.09 5.72
C ILE A 115 -3.97 -8.83 7.11
N ALA A 116 -5.26 -9.12 7.30
CA ALA A 116 -5.93 -8.98 8.59
C ALA A 116 -5.25 -9.82 9.69
N ASN A 117 -4.79 -11.03 9.38
CA ASN A 117 -4.05 -11.88 10.32
C ASN A 117 -2.71 -11.27 10.77
N ARG A 118 -2.09 -10.42 9.95
CA ARG A 118 -0.79 -9.78 10.25
C ARG A 118 -0.94 -8.42 10.93
N VAL A 119 -1.96 -7.65 10.54
CA VAL A 119 -2.18 -6.25 10.96
C VAL A 119 -3.18 -6.17 12.11
N GLY A 120 -4.09 -7.15 12.22
CA GLY A 120 -5.16 -7.16 13.20
C GLY A 120 -6.31 -6.22 12.82
N PRO A 121 -7.02 -5.66 13.81
CA PRO A 121 -8.25 -4.88 13.59
C PRO A 121 -8.10 -3.66 12.67
N SER A 122 -6.89 -3.10 12.58
CA SER A 122 -6.61 -1.93 11.74
C SER A 122 -6.65 -2.22 10.24
N ALA A 123 -6.64 -3.49 9.82
CA ALA A 123 -6.67 -3.84 8.40
C ALA A 123 -7.90 -3.30 7.66
N GLY A 124 -9.05 -3.20 8.33
CA GLY A 124 -10.29 -2.66 7.77
C GLY A 124 -10.56 -1.20 8.11
N GLN A 125 -9.63 -0.50 8.78
CA GLN A 125 -9.80 0.91 9.11
C GLN A 125 -9.50 1.79 7.90
N THR A 126 -10.34 2.78 7.67
CA THR A 126 -10.11 3.85 6.68
C THR A 126 -8.88 4.65 7.07
N VAL A 127 -8.06 5.01 6.08
CA VAL A 127 -6.78 5.71 6.31
C VAL A 127 -6.80 7.21 5.97
N LEU A 128 -7.78 7.66 5.19
CA LEU A 128 -8.08 9.07 4.94
C LEU A 128 -9.49 9.35 5.45
N ASN A 129 -9.61 10.01 6.60
CA ASN A 129 -10.89 10.50 7.10
C ASN A 129 -11.29 11.80 6.40
#